data_AF-A0A1B0DF92-F1
#
_entry.id   AF-A0A1B0DF92-F1
#
_cell.length_a   1.000
_cell.length_b   1.000
_cell.length_c   1.000
_cell.angle_alpha   90.00
_cell.angle_beta   90.00
_cell.angle_gamma   90.00
#
_symmetry.space_group_name_H-M   'P 1'
#
loop_
_entity.id
_entity.type
_entity.pdbx_description
1 polymer ?
#
loop_
_entity_poly.entity_id
_entity_poly.type
_entity_poly.pdbx_seq_one_letter_code
_entity_poly.pdbx_strand_id
1 'polypeptide(L)'
;CFQPTSAPQILTTDSGQQCTCVPYYLCDPTTNTTIKDGRFDGFGQIDIRFDPRSCQDVLDVCCLGEKQREEPIMPSPPTTNSQPNRPRGCGIRNVGGLDFTLVGSTNEAGFGEFPWTVALIRIRDDACLCGGSLIHPSVILTGNHCVRLIPPNEIKVRAGEWDTQTTKERLPFQERTVSQIISHPSYNIKTLANNVALLVVTSPFQIMDHISP
;
A
#
# COMPACT_ATOMS: atom_id res chain seq x y z
N CYS A 1 14.48 8.74 10.53
CA CYS A 1 13.38 8.24 11.37
C CYS A 1 12.51 9.42 11.76
N PHE A 2 11.47 9.71 10.99
CA PHE A 2 10.37 10.51 11.52
C PHE A 2 9.73 9.68 12.63
N GLN A 3 9.78 10.17 13.86
CA GLN A 3 9.09 9.53 14.97
C GLN A 3 7.60 9.74 14.72
N PRO A 4 6.76 8.70 14.72
CA PRO A 4 5.31 8.90 14.69
C PRO A 4 4.92 9.77 15.88
N THR A 5 4.19 10.84 15.63
CA THR A 5 3.67 11.74 16.66
C THR A 5 2.78 10.94 17.60
N SER A 6 3.28 10.69 18.81
CA SER A 6 2.62 9.92 19.86
C SER A 6 1.46 10.65 20.53
N ALA A 7 1.11 11.85 20.06
CA ALA A 7 -0.02 12.65 20.52
C ALA A 7 -0.68 13.38 19.33
N PRO A 8 -2.01 13.58 19.34
CA PRO A 8 -2.69 14.35 18.31
C PRO A 8 -2.17 15.79 18.27
N GLN A 9 -1.59 16.19 17.14
CA GLN A 9 -1.12 17.54 16.90
C GLN A 9 -2.33 18.44 16.66
N ILE A 10 -2.50 19.48 17.48
CA ILE A 10 -3.52 20.51 17.29
C ILE A 10 -2.88 21.65 16.49
N LEU A 11 -3.53 22.04 15.39
CA LEU A 11 -3.11 23.16 14.54
C LEU A 11 -4.19 24.24 14.52
N THR A 12 -3.77 25.47 14.20
CA THR A 12 -4.69 26.59 13.94
C THR A 12 -4.66 26.86 12.44
N THR A 13 -5.82 26.77 11.79
CA THR A 13 -5.97 27.09 10.36
C THR A 13 -5.72 28.58 10.09
N ASP A 14 -5.53 28.95 8.82
CA ASP A 14 -5.44 30.35 8.41
C ASP A 14 -6.72 31.15 8.75
N SER A 15 -7.86 30.47 8.89
CA SER A 15 -9.14 31.04 9.34
C SER A 15 -9.26 31.19 10.87
N GLY A 16 -8.22 30.84 11.63
CA GLY A 16 -8.20 30.91 13.10
C GLY A 16 -8.95 29.78 13.81
N GLN A 17 -9.37 28.73 13.10
CA GLN A 17 -10.06 27.58 13.69
C GLN A 17 -9.05 26.54 14.16
N GLN A 18 -9.35 25.88 15.28
CA GLN A 18 -8.55 24.74 15.74
C GLN A 18 -8.97 23.46 15.01
N CYS A 19 -7.99 22.70 14.55
CA CYS A 19 -8.16 21.38 13.97
C CYS A 19 -7.20 20.39 14.63
N THR A 20 -7.53 19.11 14.51
CA THR A 20 -6.67 18.02 14.98
C THR A 20 -6.14 17.26 13.78
N CYS A 21 -4.84 16.94 13.79
CA CYS A 21 -4.25 16.05 12.82
C CYS A 21 -4.77 14.63 13.04
N VAL A 22 -5.44 14.10 12.02
CA VAL A 22 -5.96 12.73 11.98
C VAL A 22 -5.64 12.11 10.63
N PRO A 23 -5.50 10.78 10.52
CA PRO A 23 -5.38 10.11 9.22
C PRO A 23 -6.46 10.59 8.25
N TYR A 24 -6.08 10.82 6.98
CA TYR A 24 -6.97 11.41 5.97
C TYR A 24 -8.34 10.72 5.89
N TYR A 25 -8.38 9.39 6.06
CA TYR A 25 -9.59 8.59 5.98
C TYR A 25 -10.54 8.68 7.19
N LEU A 26 -10.12 9.38 8.26
CA LEU A 26 -10.93 9.71 9.43
C LEU A 26 -11.46 11.16 9.40
N CYS A 27 -11.12 11.93 8.37
CA CYS A 27 -11.68 13.26 8.15
C CYS A 27 -12.69 13.23 7.01
N ASP A 28 -13.89 13.77 7.23
CA ASP A 28 -14.88 13.90 6.17
C ASP A 28 -14.32 14.76 5.02
N PRO A 29 -14.18 14.21 3.80
CA PRO A 29 -13.55 14.93 2.70
C PRO A 29 -14.30 16.21 2.33
N THR A 30 -13.56 17.15 1.75
CA THR A 30 -14.12 18.39 1.21
C THR A 30 -15.00 18.14 -0.02
N THR A 31 -14.72 17.09 -0.80
CA THR A 31 -15.45 16.69 -2.00
C THR A 31 -15.92 15.25 -1.88
N ASN A 32 -17.23 15.02 -1.78
CA ASN A 32 -17.82 13.67 -1.75
C ASN A 32 -17.91 13.09 -3.17
N THR A 33 -16.80 13.08 -3.90
CA THR A 33 -16.72 12.63 -5.29
C THR A 33 -16.22 11.19 -5.38
N THR A 34 -16.80 10.46 -6.32
CA THR A 34 -16.31 9.17 -6.81
C THR A 34 -15.99 9.34 -8.29
N ILE A 35 -14.78 8.99 -8.73
CA ILE A 35 -14.46 8.96 -10.15
C ILE A 35 -15.38 8.00 -10.92
N LYS A 36 -15.48 8.20 -12.25
CA LYS A 36 -16.35 7.45 -13.17
C LYS A 36 -16.22 5.92 -13.07
N ASP A 37 -15.08 5.42 -12.59
CA ASP A 37 -14.79 4.00 -12.43
C ASP A 37 -15.24 3.45 -11.05
N GLY A 38 -15.91 4.26 -10.24
CA GLY A 38 -16.44 3.88 -8.93
C GLY A 38 -15.39 3.72 -7.83
N ARG A 39 -14.16 4.21 -8.05
CA ARG A 39 -13.15 4.35 -7.00
C ARG A 39 -13.42 5.63 -6.20
N PHE A 40 -13.07 5.59 -4.92
CA PHE A 40 -13.12 6.76 -4.05
C PHE A 40 -11.87 7.61 -4.30
N ASP A 41 -12.05 8.81 -4.83
CA ASP A 41 -11.03 9.87 -4.93
C ASP A 41 -11.37 11.06 -4.02
N GLY A 42 -12.30 10.85 -3.07
CA GLY A 42 -12.90 11.91 -2.27
C GLY A 42 -11.91 12.70 -1.42
N PHE A 43 -10.74 12.14 -1.11
CA PHE A 43 -9.72 12.84 -0.30
C PHE A 43 -8.86 13.83 -1.09
N GLY A 44 -9.02 13.90 -2.42
CA GLY A 44 -8.40 14.91 -3.26
C GLY A 44 -6.89 14.69 -3.45
N GLN A 45 -6.08 15.66 -3.02
CA GLN A 45 -4.64 15.67 -3.22
C GLN A 45 -3.89 15.66 -1.88
N ILE A 46 -2.84 14.86 -1.81
CA ILE A 46 -1.89 14.86 -0.69
C ILE A 46 -0.53 15.32 -1.21
N ASP A 47 0.00 16.40 -0.64
CA ASP A 47 1.35 16.89 -0.93
C ASP A 47 2.35 16.22 0.01
N ILE A 48 3.28 15.45 -0.56
CA ILE A 48 4.26 14.69 0.23
C ILE A 48 5.48 15.51 0.66
N ARG A 49 5.55 16.78 0.25
CA ARG A 49 6.64 17.68 0.63
C ARG A 49 6.41 18.17 2.05
N PHE A 50 7.48 18.18 2.84
CA PHE A 50 7.44 18.67 4.21
C PHE A 50 7.05 20.15 4.28
N ASP A 51 5.89 20.47 4.88
CA ASP A 51 5.54 21.84 5.33
C ASP A 51 5.48 21.87 6.86
N PRO A 52 6.34 22.65 7.54
CA PRO A 52 6.36 22.75 9.00
C PRO A 52 5.08 23.34 9.62
N ARG A 53 4.19 23.93 8.81
CA ARG A 53 2.89 24.47 9.25
C ARG A 53 1.75 23.44 9.10
N SER A 54 2.03 22.28 8.52
CA SER A 54 1.08 21.20 8.31
C SER A 54 1.23 20.09 9.37
N CYS A 55 0.42 19.05 9.26
CA CYS A 55 0.58 17.86 10.10
C CYS A 55 1.94 17.21 9.83
N GLN A 56 2.61 16.71 10.88
CA GLN A 56 3.96 16.15 10.75
C GLN A 56 4.01 14.86 9.94
N ASP A 57 2.92 14.09 9.96
CA ASP A 57 2.76 12.88 9.15
C ASP A 57 2.08 13.25 7.82
N VAL A 58 2.64 12.78 6.71
CA VAL A 58 2.19 13.09 5.36
C VAL A 58 0.76 12.60 5.10
N LEU A 59 0.32 11.54 5.79
CA LEU A 59 -1.03 10.99 5.65
C LEU A 59 -2.02 11.56 6.67
N ASP A 60 -1.58 12.46 7.55
CA ASP A 60 -2.49 13.19 8.45
C ASP A 60 -2.97 14.49 7.80
N VAL A 61 -4.24 14.80 8.01
CA VAL A 61 -4.87 16.05 7.60
C VAL A 61 -5.38 16.81 8.82
N CYS A 62 -5.30 18.14 8.75
CA CYS A 62 -5.89 19.05 9.74
C CYS A 62 -7.41 18.99 9.63
N CYS A 63 -8.06 18.24 10.53
CA CYS A 63 -9.50 18.00 10.52
C CYS A 63 -10.23 18.76 11.62
N LEU A 64 -11.25 19.53 11.25
CA LEU A 64 -12.15 20.19 12.20
C LEU A 64 -12.95 19.14 12.97
N GLY A 65 -13.17 19.37 14.28
CA GLY A 65 -13.82 18.39 15.16
C GLY A 65 -15.19 17.90 14.65
N GLU A 66 -15.99 18.76 14.04
CA GLU A 66 -17.30 18.40 13.45
C GLU A 66 -17.21 17.48 12.22
N LYS A 67 -16.04 17.38 11.59
CA LYS A 67 -15.77 16.53 10.43
C LYS A 67 -15.01 15.25 10.78
N GLN A 68 -14.56 15.09 12.03
CA GLN A 68 -13.85 13.89 12.45
C GLN A 68 -14.80 12.70 12.54
N ARG A 69 -14.32 11.53 12.16
CA ARG A 69 -15.03 10.25 12.25
C ARG A 69 -14.27 9.29 13.13
N GLU A 70 -15.00 8.51 13.92
CA GLU A 70 -14.42 7.42 14.73
C GLU A 70 -14.06 6.21 13.86
N GLU A 71 -14.86 5.95 12.82
CA GLU A 71 -14.68 4.82 11.93
C GLU A 71 -14.24 5.30 10.53
N PRO A 72 -13.32 4.56 9.87
CA PRO A 72 -12.84 4.89 8.55
C PRO A 72 -13.96 4.77 7.50
N ILE A 73 -13.92 5.65 6.50
CA ILE A 73 -14.79 5.55 5.33
C ILE A 73 -14.33 4.33 4.51
N MET A 74 -14.96 3.18 4.74
CA MET A 74 -14.78 2.01 3.89
C MET A 74 -15.69 2.17 2.66
N PRO A 75 -15.17 2.30 1.43
CA PRO A 75 -15.99 2.20 0.25
C PRO A 75 -16.68 0.83 0.29
N SER A 76 -18.01 0.83 0.15
CA SER A 76 -18.81 -0.38 0.26
C SER A 76 -18.23 -1.50 -0.60
N PRO A 77 -18.03 -2.72 -0.08
CA PRO A 77 -17.58 -3.83 -0.89
C PRO A 77 -18.50 -3.94 -2.12
N PRO A 78 -17.95 -4.16 -3.32
CA PRO A 78 -18.74 -4.12 -4.54
C PRO A 78 -19.85 -5.17 -4.44
N THR A 79 -21.09 -4.72 -4.24
CA THR A 79 -22.25 -5.60 -4.37
C THR A 79 -22.19 -6.19 -5.77
N THR A 80 -22.39 -7.50 -5.88
CA THR A 80 -22.13 -8.33 -7.07
C THR A 80 -22.79 -7.85 -8.37
N ASN A 81 -23.66 -6.83 -8.33
CA ASN A 81 -24.37 -6.26 -9.47
C ASN A 81 -24.19 -4.74 -9.68
N SER A 82 -23.28 -4.03 -9.00
CA SER A 82 -23.22 -2.55 -9.10
C SER A 82 -21.97 -1.93 -9.74
N GLN A 83 -20.98 -2.70 -10.20
CA GLN A 83 -19.83 -2.13 -10.92
C GLN A 83 -19.60 -2.79 -12.28
N PRO A 84 -20.29 -2.32 -13.35
CA PRO A 84 -20.07 -2.79 -14.70
C PRO A 84 -18.69 -2.44 -15.28
N ASN A 85 -17.94 -1.51 -14.67
CA ASN A 85 -16.77 -0.89 -15.31
C ASN A 85 -15.42 -1.05 -14.57
N ARG A 86 -15.36 -1.66 -13.38
CA ARG A 86 -14.06 -1.86 -12.74
C ARG A 86 -13.35 -3.04 -13.38
N PRO A 87 -12.19 -2.85 -14.04
CA PRO A 87 -11.46 -3.96 -14.63
C PRO A 87 -11.11 -4.97 -13.53
N ARG A 88 -11.54 -6.22 -13.71
CA ARG A 88 -11.21 -7.33 -12.82
C ARG A 88 -10.28 -8.27 -13.56
N GLY A 89 -9.26 -8.78 -12.88
CA GLY A 89 -8.25 -9.65 -13.46
C GLY A 89 -6.85 -9.18 -13.09
N CYS A 90 -5.85 -9.75 -13.76
CA CYS A 90 -4.45 -9.40 -13.53
C CYS A 90 -4.01 -8.14 -14.28
N GLY A 91 -2.95 -7.49 -13.80
CA GLY A 91 -2.28 -6.40 -14.52
C GLY A 91 -3.06 -5.09 -14.60
N ILE A 92 -4.05 -4.89 -13.72
CA ILE A 92 -4.85 -3.64 -13.67
C ILE A 92 -4.13 -2.60 -12.81
N ARG A 93 -3.56 -1.58 -13.45
CA ARG A 93 -2.94 -0.43 -12.77
C ARG A 93 -4.01 0.51 -12.21
N ASN A 94 -3.82 0.97 -10.97
CA ASN A 94 -4.61 2.06 -10.42
C ASN A 94 -3.97 3.40 -10.78
N VAL A 95 -4.18 3.86 -12.03
CA VAL A 95 -3.62 5.14 -12.52
C VAL A 95 -4.01 6.28 -11.58
N GLY A 96 -3.02 7.02 -11.08
CA GLY A 96 -3.22 8.12 -10.13
C GLY A 96 -3.28 7.70 -8.65
N GLY A 97 -3.22 6.40 -8.36
CA GLY A 97 -3.35 5.85 -7.01
C GLY A 97 -4.80 5.59 -6.58
N LEU A 98 -4.93 5.07 -5.37
CA LEU A 98 -6.17 4.90 -4.63
C LEU A 98 -6.33 6.05 -3.63
N ASP A 99 -7.57 6.41 -3.32
CA ASP A 99 -7.98 7.36 -2.29
C ASP A 99 -7.63 8.84 -2.55
N PHE A 100 -6.42 9.13 -3.02
CA PHE A 100 -5.90 10.48 -3.27
C PHE A 100 -4.88 10.49 -4.42
N THR A 101 -4.66 11.66 -5.02
CA THR A 101 -3.55 11.89 -5.95
C THR A 101 -2.36 12.52 -5.22
N LEU A 102 -1.15 12.07 -5.52
CA LEU A 102 0.08 12.65 -4.97
C LEU A 102 0.45 13.95 -5.67
N VAL A 103 0.87 14.93 -4.87
CA VAL A 103 1.47 16.19 -5.33
C VAL A 103 2.87 16.32 -4.73
N GLY A 104 3.78 16.94 -5.46
CA GLY A 104 5.17 17.08 -5.02
C GLY A 104 6.00 15.80 -5.16
N SER A 105 5.41 14.72 -5.68
CA SER A 105 6.12 13.49 -6.04
C SER A 105 7.09 13.71 -7.19
N THR A 106 8.25 13.10 -7.09
CA THR A 106 9.27 13.05 -8.15
C THR A 106 9.23 11.72 -8.89
N ASN A 107 9.26 10.60 -8.15
CA ASN A 107 9.30 9.23 -8.67
C ASN A 107 8.45 8.26 -7.83
N GLU A 108 7.73 8.76 -6.84
CA GLU A 108 6.84 8.00 -5.98
C GLU A 108 5.62 7.52 -6.76
N ALA A 109 5.28 6.24 -6.63
CA ALA A 109 4.04 5.70 -7.17
C ALA A 109 2.85 6.16 -6.31
N GLY A 110 1.66 6.24 -6.89
CA GLY A 110 0.43 6.45 -6.13
C GLY A 110 0.13 5.29 -5.18
N PHE A 111 -0.61 5.55 -4.10
CA PHE A 111 -1.04 4.49 -3.18
C PHE A 111 -1.77 3.38 -3.94
N GLY A 112 -1.30 2.13 -3.84
CA GLY A 112 -1.90 1.00 -4.55
C GLY A 112 -1.85 1.10 -6.09
N GLU A 113 -1.00 1.95 -6.68
CA GLU A 113 -0.92 2.11 -8.14
C GLU A 113 -0.57 0.81 -8.88
N PHE A 114 0.28 -0.02 -8.28
CA PHE A 114 0.71 -1.32 -8.80
C PHE A 114 0.38 -2.44 -7.79
N PRO A 115 -0.87 -2.93 -7.74
CA PRO A 115 -1.37 -3.84 -6.71
C PRO A 115 -0.63 -5.19 -6.58
N TRP A 116 0.11 -5.58 -7.60
CA TRP A 116 0.89 -6.83 -7.62
C TRP A 116 2.24 -6.69 -6.93
N THR A 117 2.67 -5.48 -6.58
CA THR A 117 3.98 -5.24 -5.98
C THR A 117 4.03 -5.85 -4.58
N VAL A 118 5.04 -6.68 -4.33
CA VAL A 118 5.28 -7.25 -3.00
C VAL A 118 6.72 -7.04 -2.56
N ALA A 119 6.91 -6.88 -1.26
CA ALA A 119 8.23 -6.87 -0.62
C ALA A 119 8.54 -8.26 -0.04
N LEU A 120 9.74 -8.75 -0.30
CA LEU A 120 10.29 -9.95 0.34
C LEU A 120 11.14 -9.51 1.53
N ILE A 121 10.77 -9.96 2.72
CA ILE A 121 11.37 -9.51 3.97
C ILE A 121 11.89 -10.72 4.73
N ARG A 122 13.12 -10.63 5.26
CA ARG A 122 13.69 -11.64 6.14
C ARG A 122 13.13 -11.49 7.54
N ILE A 123 12.59 -12.57 8.10
CA ILE A 123 11.86 -12.52 9.38
C ILE A 123 12.78 -12.17 10.56
N ARG A 124 14.03 -12.65 10.55
CA ARG A 124 14.94 -12.54 11.70
C ARG A 124 15.26 -11.10 12.09
N ASP A 125 15.40 -10.21 11.11
CA ASP A 125 15.89 -8.84 11.26
C ASP A 125 15.04 -7.81 10.50
N ASP A 126 13.87 -8.22 9.99
CA ASP A 126 12.96 -7.42 9.18
C ASP A 126 13.63 -6.74 7.97
N ALA A 127 14.74 -7.31 7.48
CA ALA A 127 15.49 -6.74 6.37
C ALA A 127 14.76 -6.95 5.05
N CYS A 128 14.56 -5.87 4.28
CA CYS A 128 14.06 -5.94 2.92
C CYS A 128 15.11 -6.64 2.03
N LEU A 129 14.73 -7.78 1.45
CA LEU A 129 15.60 -8.60 0.61
C LEU A 129 15.53 -8.15 -0.85
N CYS A 130 14.31 -8.09 -1.38
CA CYS A 130 14.00 -7.83 -2.78
C CYS A 130 12.52 -7.45 -2.95
N GLY A 131 12.15 -7.03 -4.15
CA GLY A 131 10.76 -7.03 -4.60
C GLY A 131 10.32 -8.35 -5.24
N GLY A 132 9.02 -8.46 -5.49
CA GLY A 132 8.42 -9.49 -6.32
C GLY A 132 7.07 -9.03 -6.88
N SER A 133 6.43 -9.91 -7.63
CA SER A 133 5.08 -9.70 -8.17
C SER A 133 4.14 -10.82 -7.72
N LEU A 134 2.99 -10.45 -7.16
CA LEU A 134 1.88 -11.37 -6.94
C LEU A 134 1.34 -11.79 -8.32
N ILE A 135 1.35 -13.09 -8.63
CA ILE A 135 0.81 -13.62 -9.91
C ILE A 135 -0.42 -14.52 -9.69
N HIS A 136 -0.66 -14.89 -8.43
CA HIS A 136 -1.81 -15.65 -7.94
C HIS A 136 -1.94 -15.34 -6.44
N PRO A 137 -3.13 -15.42 -5.82
CA PRO A 137 -3.30 -15.16 -4.37
C PRO A 137 -2.32 -15.90 -3.45
N SER A 138 -1.74 -17.02 -3.91
CA SER A 138 -0.75 -17.82 -3.16
C SER A 138 0.64 -17.90 -3.79
N VAL A 139 0.89 -17.22 -4.92
CA VAL A 139 2.16 -17.37 -5.67
C VAL A 139 2.76 -16.02 -6.02
N ILE A 140 4.04 -15.87 -5.68
CA ILE A 140 4.86 -14.69 -5.97
C ILE A 140 5.93 -15.07 -6.99
N LEU A 141 6.10 -14.25 -8.00
CA LEU A 141 7.23 -14.28 -8.93
C LEU A 141 8.34 -13.36 -8.40
N THR A 142 9.58 -13.87 -8.36
CA THR A 142 10.76 -13.08 -7.98
C THR A 142 12.03 -13.62 -8.65
N GLY A 143 13.18 -13.01 -8.37
CA GLY A 143 14.48 -13.52 -8.80
C GLY A 143 15.03 -14.59 -7.86
N ASN A 144 15.68 -15.62 -8.40
CA ASN A 144 16.29 -16.67 -7.58
C ASN A 144 17.41 -16.13 -6.68
N HIS A 145 18.18 -15.16 -7.16
CA HIS A 145 19.24 -14.50 -6.39
C HIS A 145 18.74 -13.86 -5.07
N CYS A 146 17.46 -13.48 -4.99
CA CYS A 146 16.83 -12.90 -3.81
C CYS A 146 16.64 -13.92 -2.67
N VAL A 147 16.46 -15.20 -3.01
CA VAL A 147 15.94 -16.21 -2.06
C VAL A 147 16.83 -17.45 -1.91
N ARG A 148 17.80 -17.67 -2.80
CA ARG A 148 18.59 -18.92 -2.87
C ARG A 148 19.37 -19.29 -1.60
N LEU A 149 19.68 -18.34 -0.72
CA LEU A 149 20.46 -18.55 0.50
C LEU A 149 19.62 -18.47 1.78
N ILE A 150 18.30 -18.37 1.64
CA ILE A 150 17.39 -18.12 2.76
C ILE A 150 16.33 -19.23 2.77
N PRO A 151 16.16 -19.95 3.90
CA PRO A 151 15.10 -20.95 4.03
C PRO A 151 13.70 -20.33 3.82
N PRO A 152 12.72 -21.05 3.24
CA PRO A 152 11.37 -20.54 3.02
C PRO A 152 10.73 -19.98 4.30
N ASN A 153 10.87 -20.67 5.42
CA ASN A 153 10.31 -20.29 6.71
C ASN A 153 11.00 -19.07 7.37
N GLU A 154 12.07 -18.54 6.78
CA GLU A 154 12.72 -17.29 7.21
C GLU A 154 12.31 -16.08 6.34
N ILE A 155 11.41 -16.27 5.37
CA ILE A 155 10.92 -15.22 4.47
C ILE A 155 9.44 -14.96 4.74
N LYS A 156 9.08 -13.68 4.86
CA LYS A 156 7.71 -13.21 4.74
C LYS A 156 7.56 -12.33 3.51
N VAL A 157 6.39 -12.39 2.90
CA VAL A 157 5.96 -11.55 1.78
C VAL A 157 4.98 -10.53 2.33
N ARG A 158 5.23 -9.24 2.07
CA ARG A 158 4.29 -8.15 2.37
C ARG A 158 3.68 -7.64 1.06
N ALA A 159 2.35 -7.64 0.97
CA ALA A 159 1.58 -7.16 -0.18
C ALA A 159 0.68 -5.99 0.21
N GLY A 160 0.43 -5.06 -0.71
CA GLY A 160 -0.38 -3.86 -0.45
C GLY A 160 0.32 -2.80 0.39
N GLU A 161 1.65 -2.89 0.50
CA GLU A 161 2.49 -1.87 1.12
C GLU A 161 2.67 -0.67 0.18
N TRP A 162 2.83 0.53 0.73
CA TRP A 162 3.13 1.73 -0.04
C TRP A 162 4.22 2.59 0.59
N ASP A 163 4.02 3.16 1.78
CA ASP A 163 5.07 3.83 2.53
C ASP A 163 5.48 3.02 3.77
N THR A 164 6.62 2.34 3.67
CA THR A 164 7.16 1.46 4.72
C THR A 164 7.48 2.18 6.05
N GLN A 165 7.39 3.51 6.09
CA GLN A 165 7.64 4.32 7.29
C GLN A 165 6.36 4.59 8.10
N THR A 166 5.19 4.26 7.56
CA THR A 166 3.89 4.48 8.22
C THR A 166 2.96 3.27 8.03
N THR A 167 1.81 3.32 8.67
CA THR A 167 0.70 2.36 8.50
C THR A 167 -0.64 3.09 8.38
N LYS A 168 -0.57 4.38 8.01
CA LYS A 168 -1.72 5.29 7.92
C LYS A 168 -2.35 5.31 6.53
N GLU A 169 -2.12 4.27 5.75
CA GLU A 169 -2.93 3.94 4.60
C GLU A 169 -4.27 3.35 5.05
N ARG A 170 -5.36 3.72 4.38
CA ARG A 170 -6.71 3.24 4.72
C ARG A 170 -6.85 1.73 4.57
N LEU A 171 -6.20 1.16 3.54
CA LEU A 171 -6.16 -0.28 3.33
C LEU A 171 -4.83 -0.83 3.85
N PRO A 172 -4.83 -1.65 4.91
CA PRO A 172 -3.59 -2.14 5.52
C PRO A 172 -2.90 -3.16 4.61
N PHE A 173 -1.57 -3.23 4.68
CA PHE A 173 -0.82 -4.31 4.05
C PHE A 173 -1.19 -5.68 4.63
N GLN A 174 -0.88 -6.73 3.88
CA GLN A 174 -0.99 -8.11 4.35
C GLN A 174 0.40 -8.76 4.35
N GLU A 175 0.69 -9.57 5.37
CA GLU A 175 1.91 -10.40 5.40
C GLU A 175 1.58 -11.89 5.34
N ARG A 176 2.43 -12.66 4.65
CA ARG A 176 2.36 -14.12 4.59
C ARG A 176 3.74 -14.73 4.67
N THR A 177 3.90 -15.82 5.40
CA THR A 177 5.16 -16.59 5.40
C THR A 177 5.26 -17.47 4.16
N VAL A 178 6.49 -17.79 3.73
CA VAL A 178 6.72 -18.65 2.57
C VAL A 178 6.78 -20.12 2.99
N SER A 179 6.01 -20.96 2.32
CA SER A 179 5.98 -22.42 2.51
C SER A 179 6.97 -23.15 1.61
N GLN A 180 7.16 -22.65 0.38
CA GLN A 180 8.01 -23.30 -0.63
C GLN A 180 8.67 -22.26 -1.53
N ILE A 181 9.94 -22.51 -1.85
CA ILE A 181 10.70 -21.80 -2.90
C ILE A 181 10.89 -22.77 -4.07
N ILE A 182 10.47 -22.37 -5.26
CA ILE A 182 10.65 -23.13 -6.51
C ILE A 182 11.62 -22.34 -7.38
N SER A 183 12.91 -22.66 -7.27
CA SER A 183 13.95 -22.09 -8.11
C SER A 183 13.91 -22.69 -9.52
N HIS A 184 14.21 -21.87 -10.53
CA HIS A 184 14.38 -22.40 -11.89
C HIS A 184 15.51 -23.46 -11.92
N PRO A 185 15.27 -24.66 -12.49
CA PRO A 185 16.21 -25.78 -12.42
C PRO A 185 17.55 -25.49 -13.09
N SER A 186 17.56 -24.65 -14.12
CA SER A 186 18.77 -24.24 -14.85
C SER A 186 19.36 -22.90 -14.36
N TYR A 187 19.04 -22.44 -13.15
CA TYR A 187 19.64 -21.21 -12.62
C TYR A 187 21.16 -21.34 -12.49
N ASN A 188 21.88 -20.39 -13.10
CA ASN A 188 23.32 -20.33 -13.03
C ASN A 188 23.76 -19.18 -12.12
N ILE A 189 24.35 -19.53 -10.96
CA ILE A 189 24.84 -18.57 -9.97
C ILE A 189 25.95 -17.63 -10.51
N LYS A 190 26.78 -18.11 -11.45
CA LYS A 190 27.93 -17.35 -11.96
C LYS A 190 27.51 -16.34 -13.03
N THR A 191 26.56 -16.72 -13.90
CA THR A 191 26.13 -15.90 -15.03
C THR A 191 24.80 -15.18 -14.80
N LEU A 192 24.09 -15.51 -13.72
CA LEU A 192 22.71 -15.09 -13.43
C LEU A 192 21.70 -15.53 -14.52
N ALA A 193 22.05 -16.49 -15.37
CA ALA A 193 21.10 -17.07 -16.32
C ALA A 193 19.96 -17.77 -15.56
N ASN A 194 18.74 -17.62 -16.07
CA ASN A 194 17.51 -18.16 -15.48
C ASN A 194 17.28 -17.73 -14.02
N ASN A 195 17.55 -16.45 -13.72
CA ASN A 195 17.36 -15.83 -12.40
C ASN A 195 15.87 -15.58 -12.10
N VAL A 196 15.11 -16.66 -11.94
CA VAL A 196 13.69 -16.64 -11.62
C VAL A 196 13.35 -17.71 -10.58
N ALA A 197 12.46 -17.39 -9.66
CA ALA A 197 11.92 -18.29 -8.66
C ALA A 197 10.44 -17.97 -8.39
N LEU A 198 9.68 -18.99 -8.01
CA LEU A 198 8.34 -18.82 -7.47
C LEU A 198 8.36 -19.05 -5.97
N LEU A 199 7.65 -18.23 -5.22
CA LEU A 199 7.39 -18.43 -3.80
C LEU A 199 5.93 -18.82 -3.61
N VAL A 200 5.68 -19.92 -2.91
CA VAL A 200 4.34 -20.33 -2.50
C VAL A 200 4.16 -19.95 -1.04
N VAL A 201 3.18 -19.10 -0.75
CA VAL A 201 2.90 -18.65 0.62
C VAL A 201 2.00 -19.63 1.37
N THR A 202 2.06 -19.61 2.70
CA THR A 202 1.33 -20.51 3.61
C THR A 202 -0.18 -20.35 3.56
N SER A 203 -0.69 -19.16 3.25
CA SER A 203 -2.10 -18.90 3.04
C SER A 203 -2.30 -17.82 1.97
N PRO A 204 -3.41 -17.84 1.21
CA PRO A 204 -3.65 -16.85 0.16
C PRO A 204 -3.77 -15.44 0.74
N PHE A 205 -3.33 -14.46 -0.05
CA PHE A 205 -3.69 -13.06 0.13
C PHE A 205 -5.17 -12.85 -0.14
N GLN A 206 -5.81 -12.01 0.67
CA GLN A 206 -7.15 -11.54 0.37
C GLN A 206 -7.03 -10.46 -0.70
N ILE A 207 -7.65 -10.69 -1.87
CA ILE A 207 -7.61 -9.75 -2.98
C ILE A 207 -8.42 -8.50 -2.62
N MET A 208 -7.79 -7.35 -2.77
CA MET A 208 -8.31 -6.02 -2.44
C MET A 208 -7.83 -5.02 -3.48
N ASP A 209 -8.32 -3.78 -3.41
CA ASP A 209 -8.02 -2.75 -4.40
C ASP A 209 -6.51 -2.44 -4.55
N HIS A 210 -5.76 -2.57 -3.46
CA HIS A 210 -4.31 -2.39 -3.37
C HIS A 210 -3.52 -3.71 -3.40
N ILE A 211 -4.20 -4.87 -3.50
CA ILE A 211 -3.60 -6.21 -3.53
C ILE A 211 -4.29 -7.04 -4.61
N SER A 212 -3.66 -7.12 -5.79
CA SER A 212 -4.15 -7.90 -6.93
C SER A 212 -2.99 -8.33 -7.82
N PRO A 213 -3.07 -9.51 -8.47
CA PRO A 213 -2.17 -9.85 -9.57
C PRO A 213 -2.27 -8.89 -10.77
#